data_AF-A0A942J307-F1
#
_entry.id   AF-A0A942J307-F1
#
_cell.length_a   1.000
_cell.length_b   1.000
_cell.length_c   1.000
_cell.angle_alpha   90.00
_cell.angle_beta   90.00
_cell.angle_gamma   90.00
#
_symmetry.space_group_name_H-M   'P 1'
#
loop_
_entity.id
_entity.type
_entity.pdbx_description
1 polymer ?
#
loop_
_entity_poly.entity_id
_entity_poly.type
_entity_poly.pdbx_seq_one_letter_code
_entity_poly.pdbx_strand_id
1 'polypeptide(L)'
;IFPTDAPGVLTSGFGILRLFDASPNPNAAAVFANWLASPKGAMVMQLGLDQPSLRTDVEVTANIPREILLQDDVEYLDQNTEEYVKSAMLPGHAILVEILGR
;
A
#
# COMPACT_ATOMS: atom_id res chain seq x y z
N ILE A 1 1.70 -15.63 -8.16
CA ILE A 1 1.12 -16.83 -7.55
C ILE A 1 1.22 -16.63 -6.05
N PHE A 2 0.10 -16.45 -5.36
CA PHE A 2 0.09 -16.37 -3.90
C PHE A 2 0.15 -17.80 -3.34
N PRO A 3 0.98 -18.07 -2.31
CA PRO A 3 0.99 -19.37 -1.65
C PRO A 3 -0.39 -19.64 -1.04
N THR A 4 -0.94 -20.84 -1.25
CA THR A 4 -2.26 -21.25 -0.71
C THR A 4 -2.19 -21.74 0.73
N ASP A 5 -0.96 -21.96 1.23
CA ASP A 5 -0.63 -22.47 2.56
C ASP A 5 -0.11 -21.38 3.51
N ALA A 6 -0.09 -20.13 3.06
CA ALA A 6 0.26 -18.97 3.88
C ALA A 6 -1.00 -18.15 4.23
N PRO A 7 -1.01 -17.43 5.37
CA PRO A 7 -2.06 -16.47 5.68
C PRO A 7 -2.21 -15.41 4.58
N GLY A 8 -3.41 -14.85 4.46
CA GLY A 8 -3.60 -13.66 3.64
C GLY A 8 -2.73 -12.52 4.15
N VAL A 9 -2.25 -11.66 3.27
CA VAL A 9 -1.41 -10.53 3.66
C VAL A 9 -2.11 -9.23 3.32
N LEU A 10 -2.26 -8.34 4.30
CA LEU A 10 -2.70 -6.98 4.09
C LEU A 10 -1.51 -6.05 4.21
N THR A 11 -1.19 -5.35 3.12
CA THR A 11 -0.14 -4.34 3.06
C THR A 11 -0.78 -3.02 2.64
N SER A 12 -0.17 -1.89 2.98
CA SER A 12 -0.61 -0.56 2.51
C SER A 12 -0.42 -0.35 1.01
N GLY A 13 0.00 -1.38 0.27
CA GLY A 13 0.38 -1.27 -1.13
C GLY A 13 1.63 -0.42 -1.27
N PHE A 14 1.63 0.49 -2.24
CA PHE A 14 2.73 1.42 -2.48
C PHE A 14 2.20 2.82 -2.76
N GLY A 15 2.89 3.83 -2.20
CA GLY A 15 2.61 5.24 -2.47
C GLY A 15 2.65 6.07 -1.19
N ILE A 16 3.74 6.81 -1.00
CA ILE A 16 3.83 7.83 0.05
C ILE A 16 3.90 9.18 -0.66
N LEU A 17 2.93 10.05 -0.38
CA LEU A 17 3.03 11.47 -0.73
C LEU A 17 3.63 12.23 0.45
N ARG A 18 4.68 13.02 0.22
CA ARG A 18 5.27 13.92 1.21
C ARG A 18 5.21 15.35 0.71
N LEU A 19 4.78 16.26 1.57
CA LEU A 19 4.89 17.70 1.36
C LEU A 19 6.08 18.22 2.15
N PHE A 20 6.93 19.03 1.51
CA PHE A 20 8.09 19.64 2.14
C PHE A 20 7.75 21.06 2.58
N ASP A 21 8.08 21.41 3.83
CA ASP A 21 7.77 22.70 4.44
C ASP A 21 8.34 23.90 3.66
N ALA A 22 9.49 23.72 3.00
CA ALA A 22 10.16 24.76 2.21
C ALA A 22 9.99 24.56 0.68
N SER A 23 8.84 24.05 0.23
CA SER A 23 8.55 23.94 -1.20
C SER A 23 8.57 25.31 -1.88
N PRO A 24 9.17 25.48 -3.07
CA PRO A 24 9.15 26.73 -3.82
C PRO A 24 7.73 27.21 -4.17
N ASN A 25 6.75 26.31 -4.18
CA ASN A 25 5.36 26.58 -4.49
C ASN A 25 4.42 25.82 -3.52
N PRO A 26 4.28 26.25 -2.25
CA PRO A 26 3.56 25.48 -1.23
C PRO A 26 2.06 25.35 -1.54
N ASN A 27 1.44 26.37 -2.13
CA ASN A 27 0.03 26.34 -2.51
C ASN A 27 -0.24 25.33 -3.64
N ALA A 28 0.64 25.26 -4.65
CA ALA A 28 0.50 24.30 -5.73
C ALA A 28 0.67 22.86 -5.21
N ALA A 29 1.62 22.64 -4.31
CA ALA A 29 1.83 21.34 -3.68
C ALA A 29 0.59 20.90 -2.86
N ALA A 30 -0.03 21.82 -2.12
CA ALA A 30 -1.26 21.54 -1.38
C ALA A 30 -2.44 21.21 -2.30
N VAL A 31 -2.63 21.97 -3.40
CA VAL A 31 -3.67 21.69 -4.39
C VAL A 31 -3.46 20.31 -5.03
N PHE A 32 -2.23 19.97 -5.40
CA PHE A 32 -1.91 18.67 -5.95
C PHE A 32 -2.18 17.54 -4.95
N ALA A 33 -1.75 17.68 -3.70
CA ALA A 33 -2.00 16.69 -2.66
C ALA A 33 -3.50 16.46 -2.44
N ASN A 34 -4.28 17.54 -2.34
CA ASN A 34 -5.73 17.46 -2.18
C ASN A 34 -6.40 16.80 -3.40
N TRP A 35 -5.96 17.14 -4.62
CA TRP A 35 -6.46 16.51 -5.84
C TRP A 35 -6.12 15.01 -5.88
N LEU A 36 -4.88 14.64 -5.55
CA LEU A 36 -4.45 13.24 -5.56
C LEU A 36 -5.23 12.41 -4.54
N ALA A 37 -5.51 12.97 -3.37
CA ALA A 37 -6.31 12.34 -2.33
C ALA A 37 -7.82 12.28 -2.65
N SER A 38 -8.31 13.00 -3.66
CA SER A 38 -9.72 12.96 -4.07
C SER A 38 -10.10 11.63 -4.74
N PRO A 39 -11.40 11.29 -4.84
CA PRO A 39 -11.85 10.10 -5.58
C PRO A 39 -11.31 10.03 -7.01
N LYS A 40 -11.25 11.18 -7.71
CA LYS A 40 -10.73 11.25 -9.08
C LYS A 40 -9.23 10.99 -9.14
N GLY A 41 -8.46 11.56 -8.22
CA GLY A 41 -7.01 11.31 -8.13
C GLY A 41 -6.72 9.85 -7.83
N ALA A 42 -7.43 9.28 -6.85
CA ALA A 42 -7.35 7.86 -6.52
C ALA A 42 -7.69 6.94 -7.70
N MET A 43 -8.74 7.26 -8.47
CA MET A 43 -9.12 6.51 -9.68
C MET A 43 -8.02 6.56 -10.75
N VAL A 44 -7.40 7.73 -10.96
CA VAL A 44 -6.27 7.86 -11.91
C VAL A 44 -5.09 7.00 -11.49
N MET A 45 -4.75 6.99 -10.20
CA MET A 45 -3.66 6.16 -9.68
C MET A 45 -3.97 4.67 -9.82
N GLN A 46 -5.22 4.28 -9.51
CA GLN A 46 -5.69 2.91 -9.64
C GLN A 46 -5.55 2.36 -11.06
N LEU A 47 -5.93 3.16 -12.06
CA LEU A 47 -5.80 2.81 -13.49
C LEU A 47 -4.34 2.75 -13.97
N GLY A 48 -3.46 3.61 -13.42
CA GLY A 48 -2.07 3.68 -13.84
C GLY A 48 -1.16 2.63 -13.18
N LEU A 49 -1.57 2.11 -12.02
CA LEU A 49 -0.75 1.22 -11.19
C LEU A 49 -1.29 -0.21 -11.10
N ASP A 50 -2.49 -0.47 -11.63
CA ASP A 50 -3.21 -1.73 -11.44
C ASP A 50 -3.28 -2.14 -9.95
N GLN A 51 -3.55 -1.16 -9.07
CA GLN A 51 -3.67 -1.36 -7.62
C GLN A 51 -4.94 -0.72 -7.08
N PRO A 52 -5.68 -1.40 -6.19
CA PRO A 52 -6.88 -0.83 -5.59
C PRO A 52 -6.55 0.39 -4.72
N SER A 53 -7.48 1.35 -4.70
CA SER A 53 -7.42 2.43 -3.71
C SER A 53 -7.87 1.93 -2.34
N LEU A 54 -7.29 2.49 -1.27
CA LEU A 54 -7.78 2.29 0.11
C LEU A 54 -9.03 3.13 0.44
N ARG A 55 -9.47 4.01 -0.47
CA ARG A 55 -10.71 4.79 -0.30
C ARG A 55 -11.93 3.89 -0.49
N THR A 56 -12.88 3.96 0.43
CA THR A 56 -14.13 3.19 0.37
C THR A 56 -15.18 3.77 -0.58
N ASP A 57 -14.99 5.00 -1.04
CA ASP A 57 -15.90 5.71 -1.95
C ASP A 57 -15.41 5.72 -3.41
N VAL A 58 -14.39 4.92 -3.73
CA VAL A 58 -13.86 4.74 -5.08
C VAL A 58 -14.10 3.30 -5.49
N GLU A 59 -14.84 3.10 -6.57
CA GLU A 59 -15.08 1.76 -7.11
C GLU A 59 -13.76 1.14 -7.60
N VAL A 60 -13.64 -0.17 -7.37
CA VAL A 60 -12.50 -0.95 -7.86
C VAL A 60 -12.62 -1.13 -9.36
N THR A 61 -11.56 -0.83 -10.10
CA THR A 61 -11.57 -0.96 -11.57
C THR A 61 -11.47 -2.43 -12.00
N ALA A 62 -12.12 -2.76 -13.13
CA ALA A 62 -12.25 -4.15 -13.58
C ALA A 62 -10.93 -4.83 -13.99
N ASN A 63 -9.87 -4.06 -14.25
CA ASN A 63 -8.53 -4.56 -14.57
C ASN A 63 -7.75 -5.07 -13.35
N ILE A 64 -8.25 -4.83 -12.12
CA ILE A 64 -7.57 -5.29 -10.92
C ILE A 64 -7.85 -6.78 -10.67
N PRO A 65 -6.80 -7.62 -10.54
CA PRO A 65 -6.97 -9.03 -10.24
C PRO A 65 -7.71 -9.26 -8.92
N ARG A 66 -8.59 -10.27 -8.87
CA ARG A 66 -9.36 -10.60 -7.66
C ARG A 66 -8.46 -11.02 -6.50
N GLU A 67 -7.29 -11.57 -6.80
CA GLU A 67 -6.33 -12.10 -5.83
C GLU A 67 -5.66 -11.00 -4.99
N ILE A 68 -5.66 -9.76 -5.45
CA ILE A 68 -5.12 -8.61 -4.69
C ILE A 68 -6.20 -7.80 -3.98
N LEU A 69 -7.47 -8.15 -4.18
CA LEU A 69 -8.59 -7.56 -3.46
C LEU A 69 -8.80 -8.30 -2.14
N LEU A 70 -9.39 -7.59 -1.17
CA LEU A 70 -9.87 -8.20 0.05
C LEU A 70 -10.92 -9.27 -0.28
N GLN A 71 -10.78 -10.42 0.35
CA GLN A 71 -11.67 -11.56 0.22
C GLN A 71 -12.33 -11.81 1.57
N ASP A 72 -13.60 -12.16 1.52
CA ASP A 72 -14.35 -12.53 2.72
C ASP A 72 -13.75 -13.80 3.34
N ASP A 73 -13.85 -13.91 4.66
CA ASP A 73 -13.40 -15.06 5.47
C ASP A 73 -11.90 -15.40 5.40
N VAL A 74 -11.06 -14.49 4.87
CA VAL A 74 -9.59 -14.62 4.92
C VAL A 74 -9.05 -13.89 6.13
N GLU A 75 -8.27 -14.59 6.95
CA GLU A 75 -7.48 -13.96 8.01
C GLU A 75 -6.25 -13.27 7.40
N TYR A 76 -6.20 -11.94 7.55
CA TYR A 76 -5.13 -11.12 7.00
C TYR A 76 -4.11 -10.74 8.06
N LEU A 77 -2.84 -10.99 7.76
CA LEU A 77 -1.71 -10.43 8.48
C LEU A 77 -1.52 -8.96 8.08
N ASP A 78 -1.89 -8.03 8.96
CA ASP A 78 -1.70 -6.60 8.73
C ASP A 78 -0.25 -6.17 8.96
N GLN A 79 0.44 -5.95 7.84
CA GLN A 79 1.85 -5.59 7.83
C GLN A 79 2.11 -4.11 8.16
N ASN A 80 1.07 -3.29 8.32
CA ASN A 80 1.20 -1.86 8.57
C ASN A 80 1.25 -1.52 10.06
N THR A 81 1.08 -2.50 10.94
CA THR A 81 1.15 -2.29 12.38
C THR A 81 2.59 -2.17 12.86
N GLU A 82 2.83 -1.32 13.85
CA GLU A 82 4.13 -1.21 14.50
C GLU A 82 4.56 -2.56 15.12
N GLU A 83 3.59 -3.34 15.61
CA GLU A 83 3.82 -4.66 16.17
C GLU A 83 4.34 -5.64 15.11
N TYR A 84 3.76 -5.67 13.91
CA TYR A 84 4.27 -6.49 12.82
C TYR A 84 5.72 -6.11 12.46
N VAL A 85 6.01 -4.82 12.38
CA VAL A 85 7.36 -4.33 12.09
C VAL A 85 8.37 -4.85 13.12
N LYS A 86 8.04 -4.76 14.40
CA LYS A 86 8.94 -5.16 15.49
C LYS A 86 9.07 -6.68 15.65
N SER A 87 7.95 -7.40 15.56
CA SER A 87 7.89 -8.83 15.88
C SER A 87 8.27 -9.74 14.71
N ALA A 88 7.98 -9.32 13.47
CA ALA A 88 8.18 -10.15 12.28
C ALA A 88 9.17 -9.52 11.28
N MET A 89 8.97 -8.26 10.88
CA MET A 89 9.75 -7.65 9.80
C MET A 89 11.23 -7.48 10.17
N LEU A 90 11.53 -6.84 11.31
CA LEU A 90 12.91 -6.58 11.73
C LEU A 90 13.70 -7.88 12.03
N PRO A 91 13.15 -8.87 12.77
CA PRO A 91 13.82 -10.15 12.96
C PRO A 91 14.02 -10.92 11.65
N GLY A 92 13.00 -10.95 10.78
CA GLY A 92 13.10 -11.59 9.46
C GLY A 92 14.17 -10.94 8.57
N HIS A 93 14.30 -9.61 8.63
CA HIS A 93 15.37 -8.90 7.93
C HIS A 93 16.76 -9.30 8.42
N ALA A 94 16.96 -9.46 9.74
CA ALA A 94 18.24 -9.89 10.30
C ALA A 94 18.65 -11.30 9.82
N ILE A 95 17.68 -12.23 9.75
CA ILE A 95 17.90 -13.58 9.21
C ILE A 95 18.26 -13.51 7.71
N LEU A 96 17.57 -12.68 6.94
CA LEU A 96 17.88 -12.50 5.51
C LEU A 96 19.30 -11.96 5.30
N VAL A 97 19.73 -11.01 6.11
CA VAL A 97 21.09 -10.44 6.12
C VAL A 97 22.12 -11.54 6.40
N GLU A 98 21.88 -12.37 7.41
CA GLU A 98 22.73 -13.53 7.75
C GLU A 98 22.85 -14.53 6.58
N ILE A 99 21.72 -14.94 6.01
CA ILE A 99 21.68 -15.93 4.91
C ILE A 99 22.36 -15.39 3.65
N LEU A 100 22.12 -14.11 3.33
CA LEU A 100 22.63 -13.50 2.11
C LEU A 100 24.07 -12.98 2.24
N GLY A 101 24.64 -13.01 3.46
CA GLY A 101 26.01 -12.60 3.73
C GLY A 101 26.28 -11.13 3.42
N ARG A 102 25.30 -10.25 3.65
CA ARG A 102 25.40 -8.79 3.44
C ARG A 102 25.34 -8.04 4.76
#